data_AF-X1TFB1-F1
#
_entry.id   AF-X1TFB1-F1
#
_cell.length_a   1.000
_cell.length_b   1.000
_cell.length_c   1.000
_cell.angle_alpha   90.00
_cell.angle_beta   90.00
_cell.angle_gamma   90.00
#
_symmetry.space_group_name_H-M   'P 1'
#
loop_
_entity.id
_entity.type
_entity.pdbx_description
1 polymer ?
#
loop_
_entity_poly.entity_id
_entity_poly.type
_entity_poly.pdbx_seq_one_letter_code
_entity_poly.pdbx_strand_id
1 'polypeptide(L)'
;LAGIAGSALVLGEFYRCLDIISAGYGWDGLLIAMIVNNNPIGVILVAFLFGVLKTGALAMEAATNIPSELSLVIQSIIILFVAAERGVITLIQRKGEVPPIV
;
A
#
# COMPACT_ATOMS: atom_id res chain seq x y z
N LEU A 1 -15.27 9.19 7.36
CA LEU A 1 -14.69 8.10 6.53
C LEU A 1 -14.18 6.92 7.35
N ALA A 2 -13.42 7.13 8.44
CA ALA A 2 -12.91 6.03 9.28
C ALA A 2 -13.99 5.03 9.78
N GLY A 3 -15.18 5.51 10.16
CA GLY A 3 -16.29 4.63 10.57
C GLY A 3 -16.84 3.74 9.44
N ILE A 4 -16.84 4.23 8.19
CA ILE A 4 -17.29 3.45 7.02
C ILE A 4 -16.25 2.37 6.70
N ALA A 5 -14.97 2.72 6.74
CA ALA A 5 -13.87 1.78 6.50
C ALA A 5 -13.87 0.63 7.53
N GLY A 6 -14.03 0.94 8.82
CA GLY A 6 -14.13 -0.08 9.87
C GLY A 6 -15.38 -0.95 9.75
N SER A 7 -16.54 -0.34 9.42
CA SER A 7 -17.78 -1.10 9.21
C SER A 7 -17.66 -2.08 8.04
N ALA A 8 -17.05 -1.68 6.93
CA ALA A 8 -16.84 -2.53 5.77
C ALA A 8 -15.94 -3.73 6.08
N LEU A 9 -14.91 -3.54 6.91
CA LEU A 9 -14.01 -4.63 7.30
C LEU A 9 -14.69 -5.64 8.24
N VAL A 10 -15.47 -5.16 9.22
CA VAL A 10 -16.20 -6.02 10.17
C VAL A 10 -17.31 -6.79 9.48
N LEU A 11 -18.05 -6.15 8.57
CA LEU A 11 -19.15 -6.78 7.81
C LEU A 11 -18.63 -7.74 6.72
N GLY A 12 -17.41 -7.53 6.21
CA GLY A 12 -16.84 -8.31 5.12
C GLY A 12 -16.04 -9.53 5.56
N GLU A 13 -15.10 -9.37 6.50
CA GLU A 13 -14.08 -10.38 6.79
C GLU A 13 -14.35 -11.14 8.10
N PHE A 14 -14.48 -10.42 9.22
CA PHE A 14 -14.48 -11.05 10.55
C PHE A 14 -15.88 -11.38 11.08
N TYR A 15 -16.94 -10.75 10.55
CA TYR A 15 -18.34 -10.84 11.02
C TYR A 15 -18.53 -10.60 12.55
N ARG A 16 -17.47 -10.18 13.25
CA ARG A 16 -17.38 -9.88 14.69
C ARG A 16 -16.36 -8.76 14.89
N CYS A 17 -16.58 -7.92 15.89
CA CYS A 17 -15.57 -6.97 16.33
C CYS A 17 -14.45 -7.73 17.06
N LEU A 18 -13.26 -7.79 16.45
CA LEU A 18 -12.03 -8.28 17.07
C LEU A 18 -11.14 -7.06 17.39
N ASP A 19 -10.31 -7.11 18.43
CA ASP A 19 -9.40 -5.98 18.72
C ASP A 19 -8.36 -5.73 17.60
N ILE A 20 -8.21 -6.68 16.67
CA ILE A 20 -7.23 -6.69 15.59
C ILE A 20 -7.79 -6.19 14.24
N ILE A 21 -8.98 -5.57 14.23
CA ILE A 21 -9.64 -5.06 12.99
C ILE A 21 -8.66 -4.20 12.16
N SER A 22 -7.76 -3.43 12.79
CA SER A 22 -6.79 -2.60 12.07
C SER A 22 -5.37 -3.16 12.12
N ALA A 23 -5.18 -4.45 11.79
CA ALA A 23 -3.87 -5.07 11.62
C ALA A 23 -3.08 -4.48 10.42
N GLY A 24 -2.66 -3.22 10.50
CA GLY A 24 -1.82 -2.54 9.51
C GLY A 24 -2.54 -1.94 8.30
N TYR A 25 -3.83 -2.24 8.06
CA TYR A 25 -4.55 -1.77 6.85
C TYR A 25 -4.57 -0.24 6.67
N GLY A 26 -4.59 0.54 7.75
CA GLY A 26 -4.49 2.00 7.69
C GLY A 26 -3.10 2.50 7.24
N TRP A 27 -2.03 1.81 7.64
CA TRP A 27 -0.66 2.10 7.24
C TRP A 27 -0.41 1.77 5.77
N ASP A 28 -0.89 0.60 5.33
CA ASP A 28 -0.82 0.19 3.92
C ASP A 28 -1.59 1.20 3.04
N GLY A 29 -2.80 1.60 3.45
CA GLY A 29 -3.62 2.59 2.75
C GLY A 29 -2.98 3.98 2.68
N LEU A 30 -2.33 4.43 3.77
CA LEU A 30 -1.57 5.68 3.78
C LEU A 30 -0.40 5.63 2.79
N LEU A 31 0.38 4.54 2.81
CA LEU A 31 1.50 4.33 1.88
C LEU A 31 1.03 4.39 0.44
N ILE A 32 -0.03 3.67 0.09
CA ILE A 32 -0.58 3.64 -1.27
C ILE A 32 -1.04 5.04 -1.72
N ALA A 33 -1.71 5.80 -0.84
CA ALA A 33 -2.14 7.16 -1.14
C ALA A 33 -0.97 8.12 -1.42
N MET A 34 0.11 8.01 -0.64
CA MET A 34 1.34 8.80 -0.82
C MET A 34 2.06 8.42 -2.11
N ILE A 35 2.18 7.11 -2.37
CA ILE A 35 2.83 6.58 -3.57
C ILE A 35 2.13 7.03 -4.84
N VAL A 36 0.84 7.35 -4.80
CA VAL A 36 0.08 7.76 -5.99
C VAL A 36 -0.07 9.30 -6.07
N ASN A 37 0.48 10.07 -5.12
CA ASN A 37 0.29 11.53 -5.00
C ASN A 37 -1.20 11.94 -5.02
N ASN A 38 -2.01 11.22 -4.24
CA ASN A 38 -3.43 11.52 -4.07
C ASN A 38 -4.28 11.50 -5.37
N ASN A 39 -3.79 10.89 -6.46
CA ASN A 39 -4.58 10.67 -7.66
C ASN A 39 -5.59 9.52 -7.39
N PRO A 40 -6.90 9.81 -7.33
CA PRO A 40 -7.90 8.84 -6.89
C PRO A 40 -8.00 7.62 -7.83
N ILE A 41 -7.74 7.81 -9.11
CA ILE A 41 -7.80 6.73 -10.12
C ILE A 41 -6.65 5.75 -9.92
N GLY A 42 -5.44 6.25 -9.64
CA GLY A 42 -4.29 5.40 -9.38
C GLY A 42 -4.41 4.66 -8.04
N VAL A 43 -5.02 5.28 -7.03
CA VAL A 43 -5.20 4.66 -5.70
C VAL A 43 -6.09 3.42 -5.81
N ILE A 44 -7.17 3.48 -6.61
CA ILE A 44 -8.07 2.32 -6.81
C ILE A 44 -7.30 1.13 -7.41
N LEU A 45 -6.50 1.37 -8.45
CA LEU A 45 -5.77 0.31 -9.14
C LEU A 45 -4.69 -0.33 -8.26
N VAL A 46 -3.92 0.49 -7.53
CA VAL A 46 -2.85 0.00 -6.64
C VAL A 46 -3.43 -0.70 -5.42
N ALA A 47 -4.48 -0.15 -4.80
CA ALA A 47 -5.15 -0.75 -3.64
C ALA A 47 -5.80 -2.10 -4.00
N PHE A 48 -6.36 -2.24 -5.20
CA PHE A 48 -6.90 -3.50 -5.69
C PHE A 48 -5.80 -4.58 -5.81
N LEU A 49 -4.67 -4.25 -6.45
CA LEU A 49 -3.54 -5.17 -6.58
C LEU A 49 -3.00 -5.61 -5.21
N PHE A 50 -2.83 -4.66 -4.29
CA PHE A 50 -2.39 -4.93 -2.92
C PHE A 50 -3.37 -5.83 -2.16
N GLY A 51 -4.67 -5.58 -2.30
CA GLY A 51 -5.72 -6.41 -1.73
C GLY A 51 -5.63 -7.85 -2.22
N VAL A 52 -5.54 -8.05 -3.54
CA VAL A 52 -5.41 -9.37 -4.17
C VAL A 52 -4.14 -10.09 -3.69
N LEU A 53 -2.99 -9.41 -3.64
CA LEU A 53 -1.73 -9.97 -3.14
C LEU A 53 -1.81 -10.40 -1.67
N LYS A 54 -2.49 -9.61 -0.83
CA LYS A 54 -2.65 -9.89 0.60
C LYS A 54 -3.57 -11.08 0.83
N THR A 55 -4.74 -11.11 0.19
CA THR A 55 -5.67 -12.25 0.27
C THR A 55 -5.13 -13.51 -0.39
N GLY A 56 -4.38 -13.36 -1.50
CA GLY A 56 -3.74 -14.48 -2.19
C GLY A 56 -2.66 -15.13 -1.34
N ALA A 57 -1.88 -14.34 -0.60
CA ALA A 57 -0.88 -14.86 0.32
C ALA A 57 -1.49 -15.59 1.52
N LEU A 58 -2.57 -15.04 2.10
CA LEU A 58 -3.32 -15.71 3.16
C LEU A 58 -3.88 -17.08 2.68
N ALA A 59 -4.38 -17.14 1.45
CA ALA A 59 -4.83 -18.39 0.85
C ALA A 59 -3.68 -19.38 0.61
N MET A 60 -2.49 -18.91 0.24
CA MET A 60 -1.29 -19.73 0.06
C MET A 60 -0.72 -20.26 1.37
N GLU A 61 -0.77 -19.46 2.44
CA GLU A 61 -0.39 -19.88 3.79
C GLU A 61 -1.28 -21.02 4.28
N ALA A 62 -2.60 -20.88 4.10
CA ALA A 62 -3.57 -21.91 4.44
C ALA A 62 -3.40 -23.21 3.64
N ALA A 63 -2.97 -23.12 2.38
CA ALA A 63 -2.84 -24.29 1.49
C ALA A 63 -1.48 -24.99 1.57
N THR A 64 -0.40 -24.28 1.89
CA THR A 64 0.97 -24.78 1.61
C THR A 64 2.00 -24.53 2.72
N ASN A 65 1.62 -24.02 3.90
CA ASN A 65 2.56 -23.60 4.96
C ASN A 65 3.64 -22.62 4.46
N ILE A 66 3.36 -21.89 3.37
CA ILE A 66 4.23 -20.82 2.90
C ILE A 66 3.84 -19.58 3.70
N PRO A 67 4.74 -19.02 4.53
CA PRO A 67 4.34 -17.97 5.43
C PRO A 67 4.07 -16.66 4.68
N SER A 68 3.10 -15.87 5.19
CA SER A 68 2.67 -14.59 4.61
C SER A 68 3.79 -13.55 4.44
N GLU A 69 4.96 -13.77 5.04
CA GLU A 69 6.13 -12.89 4.88
C GLU A 69 6.50 -12.67 3.41
N LEU A 70 6.30 -13.64 2.52
CA LEU A 70 6.59 -13.46 1.09
C LEU A 70 5.75 -12.35 0.46
N SER A 71 4.50 -12.18 0.88
CA SER A 71 3.64 -11.10 0.39
C SER A 71 4.16 -9.74 0.85
N LEU A 72 4.57 -9.64 2.11
CA LEU A 72 5.17 -8.42 2.65
C LEU A 72 6.46 -8.04 1.91
N VAL A 73 7.30 -9.02 1.57
CA VAL A 73 8.52 -8.78 0.78
C VAL A 73 8.17 -8.26 -0.62
N ILE A 74 7.22 -8.89 -1.32
CA ILE A 74 6.78 -8.46 -2.66
C ILE A 74 6.20 -7.04 -2.60
N GLN A 75 5.31 -6.76 -1.65
CA GLN A 75 4.73 -5.44 -1.44
C GLN A 75 5.81 -4.38 -1.17
N SER A 76 6.80 -4.70 -0.34
CA SER A 76 7.92 -3.80 -0.03
C SER A 76 8.79 -3.51 -1.25
N ILE A 77 9.04 -4.50 -2.11
CA ILE A 77 9.78 -4.32 -3.36
C ILE A 77 9.00 -3.44 -4.33
N ILE A 78 7.68 -3.65 -4.46
CA ILE A 78 6.81 -2.79 -5.30
C ILE A 78 6.88 -1.34 -4.82
N ILE A 79 6.74 -1.12 -3.51
CA ILE A 79 6.82 0.21 -2.89
C ILE A 79 8.20 0.84 -3.17
N LEU A 80 9.28 0.08 -2.99
CA LEU A 80 10.65 0.53 -3.25
C LEU A 80 10.84 0.94 -4.71
N PHE A 81 10.35 0.14 -5.66
CA PHE A 81 10.44 0.45 -7.09
C PHE A 81 9.69 1.73 -7.45
N VAL A 82 8.44 1.88 -6.99
CA VAL A 82 7.64 3.07 -7.30
C VAL A 82 8.23 4.32 -6.61
N ALA A 83 8.70 4.18 -5.37
CA ALA A 83 9.37 5.28 -4.67
C ALA A 83 10.69 5.67 -5.35
N ALA A 84 11.46 4.70 -5.84
CA ALA A 84 12.71 4.93 -6.56
C ALA A 84 12.48 5.65 -7.90
N GLU A 85 11.50 5.21 -8.70
CA GLU A 85 11.14 5.89 -9.95
C GLU A 85 10.81 7.37 -9.70
N ARG A 86 9.98 7.65 -8.69
CA ARG A 86 9.60 9.01 -8.31
C ARG A 86 10.78 9.82 -7.77
N GLY A 87 11.60 9.22 -6.90
CA GLY A 87 12.79 9.84 -6.35
C GLY A 87 13.80 10.21 -7.44
N VAL A 88 14.02 9.33 -8.41
CA VAL A 88 14.92 9.56 -9.55
C VAL A 88 14.41 10.70 -10.44
N ILE A 89 13.11 10.75 -10.75
CA ILE A 89 12.52 11.84 -11.55
C ILE A 89 12.72 13.20 -10.86
N THR A 90 12.52 13.29 -9.55
CA THR A 90 12.73 14.54 -8.81
C THR A 90 14.20 14.97 -8.72
N LEU A 91 15.13 14.02 -8.61
CA LEU A 91 16.57 14.30 -8.60
C LEU A 91 17.07 14.79 -9.97
N ILE A 92 16.49 14.31 -11.06
CA ILE A 92 16.79 14.78 -12.42
C ILE A 92 16.27 16.22 -12.62
N GLN A 93 15.11 16.56 -12.06
CA GLN A 93 14.54 17.92 -12.16
C GLN A 93 15.31 18.97 -11.34
N ARG A 94 15.89 18.60 -10.18
CA ARG A 94 16.68 19.54 -9.35
C ARG A 94 18.03 19.93 -9.95
N LYS A 95 18.48 19.31 -11.04
CA LYS A 95 19.74 19.69 -11.71
C LYS A 95 19.64 20.98 -12.54
N GLY A 96 18.43 21.57 -12.67
CA GLY A 96 18.17 22.79 -13.46
C GLY A 96 18.06 24.10 -12.67
N GLU A 97 18.01 24.10 -11.34
CA GLU A 97 17.92 25.33 -10.54
C GLU A 97 19.30 25.70 -9.98
N VAL A 98 20.11 26.36 -10.83
CA VAL A 98 21.28 27.12 -10.36
C VAL A 98 20.74 28.37 -9.67
N PRO A 99 20.97 28.58 -8.37
CA PRO A 99 20.56 29.81 -7.71
C PRO A 99 21.33 31.00 -8.31
N PRO A 100 20.67 32.11 -8.69
CA PRO A 100 21.37 33.34 -8.96
C PRO A 100 21.98 33.86 -7.65
N ILE A 101 23.31 33.91 -7.62
CA ILE A 101 24.10 34.64 -6.62
C ILE A 101 23.75 36.14 -6.68
N VAL A 102 23.06 36.64 -5.66
CA VAL A 102 23.00 38.06 -5.29
C VAL A 102 23.19 38.17 -3.78
#